data_AF-A0AAD9P702-F1
#
_entry.id   AF-A0AAD9P702-F1
#
_cell.length_a   1.000
_cell.length_b   1.000
_cell.length_c   1.000
_cell.angle_alpha   90.00
_cell.angle_beta   90.00
_cell.angle_gamma   90.00
#
_symmetry.space_group_name_H-M   'P 1'
#
loop_
_entity.id
_entity.type
_entity.pdbx_description
1 polymer ?
#
loop_
_entity_poly.entity_id
_entity_poly.type
_entity_poly.pdbx_seq_one_letter_code
_entity_poly.pdbx_strand_id
1 'polypeptide(L)'
;MFHCRYTLVCSYQSFCVLLLGEIKKSSSQKEEANTDSSKSDQSMTYGEKFCAFYHAPLVIFSLNSVFHVIFLALFSAAMLAEVPCVNIWWIVLGTWVFAMSVEEVRQISKVGIGEHFCSNKWNFIDLTSLVLFISGTPLRYTDYENTAQIVLAFSMMLFYLRTLHMATFNRTLGPILVMIWEMMVDMSYFIGILMVFVTAYGITLQAIIYPQSTLGWSRIIGAIFKRAFFQIDGEHFLEELDGSMCDDVPTTNNTDSRCPENTAFVPILMEAIYILIASILMLNLLIAKFSYTFQKIQGNVHQVWCSQRYGGVKEYHDRPPMPVPLNVVYHIGQFVVWITNKISIICKGKKDQPNTESESPFHKDYPKYQTSELIMWEYFRAREYVRQTQMDVKHSLETR
;
A
#
# COMPACT_ATOMS: atom_id res chain seq x y z
N MET A 1 -3.41 -31.15 -13.00
CA MET A 1 -4.49 -30.56 -13.81
C MET A 1 -5.82 -31.19 -13.34
N PHE A 2 -6.38 -30.82 -12.17
CA PHE A 2 -7.62 -30.03 -12.07
C PHE A 2 -7.93 -29.53 -10.63
N HIS A 3 -6.95 -29.42 -9.73
CA HIS A 3 -7.21 -29.07 -8.31
C HIS A 3 -6.84 -27.63 -7.88
N CYS A 4 -6.40 -26.77 -8.79
CA CYS A 4 -5.91 -25.41 -8.47
C CYS A 4 -6.81 -24.26 -8.98
N ARG A 5 -8.11 -24.52 -9.20
CA ARG A 5 -9.09 -23.48 -9.60
C ARG A 5 -10.04 -23.01 -8.49
N TYR A 6 -10.06 -23.66 -7.33
CA TYR A 6 -11.05 -23.36 -6.28
C TYR A 6 -10.50 -22.57 -5.09
N THR A 7 -9.18 -22.53 -4.87
CA THR A 7 -8.62 -21.88 -3.66
C THR A 7 -8.45 -20.35 -3.80
N LEU A 8 -8.13 -19.85 -5.00
CA LEU A 8 -8.02 -18.41 -5.26
C LEU A 8 -9.40 -17.74 -5.29
N VAL A 9 -10.40 -18.35 -5.92
CA VAL A 9 -11.77 -17.81 -5.97
C VAL A 9 -12.40 -17.74 -4.57
N CYS A 10 -12.09 -18.68 -3.66
CA CYS A 10 -12.65 -18.71 -2.30
C CYS A 10 -12.13 -17.58 -1.39
N SER A 11 -10.88 -17.13 -1.56
CA SER A 11 -10.32 -16.01 -0.78
C SER A 11 -10.87 -14.66 -1.24
N TYR A 12 -11.06 -14.46 -2.55
CA TYR A 12 -11.61 -13.19 -3.08
C TYR A 12 -13.12 -13.08 -2.95
N GLN A 13 -13.83 -14.20 -3.01
CA GLN A 13 -15.26 -14.25 -2.70
C GLN A 13 -15.49 -14.00 -1.21
N SER A 14 -14.59 -14.44 -0.32
CA SER A 14 -14.60 -14.03 1.09
C SER A 14 -14.37 -12.53 1.29
N PHE A 15 -13.45 -11.91 0.53
CA PHE A 15 -13.20 -10.45 0.63
C PHE A 15 -14.40 -9.61 0.15
N CYS A 16 -15.05 -10.03 -0.95
CA CYS A 16 -16.23 -9.36 -1.50
C CYS A 16 -17.48 -9.58 -0.63
N VAL A 17 -17.65 -10.79 -0.06
CA VAL A 17 -18.73 -11.11 0.90
C VAL A 17 -18.50 -10.43 2.25
N LEU A 18 -17.26 -10.25 2.71
CA LEU A 18 -16.94 -9.46 3.90
C LEU A 18 -17.22 -7.96 3.70
N LEU A 19 -16.91 -7.41 2.53
CA LEU A 19 -17.25 -6.03 2.16
C LEU A 19 -18.76 -5.80 2.05
N LEU A 20 -19.50 -6.74 1.45
CA LEU A 20 -20.96 -6.65 1.33
C LEU A 20 -21.69 -6.97 2.65
N GLY A 21 -21.13 -7.83 3.49
CA GLY A 21 -21.67 -8.17 4.81
C GLY A 21 -21.59 -7.02 5.82
N GLU A 22 -20.52 -6.22 5.77
CA GLU A 22 -20.36 -5.01 6.60
C GLU A 22 -21.31 -3.86 6.18
N ILE A 23 -21.70 -3.78 4.90
CA ILE A 23 -22.73 -2.82 4.44
C ILE A 23 -24.09 -3.10 5.12
N LYS A 24 -24.44 -4.38 5.29
CA LYS A 24 -25.69 -4.78 5.95
C LYS A 24 -25.65 -4.58 7.48
N LYS A 25 -24.46 -4.66 8.09
CA LYS A 25 -24.27 -4.42 9.53
C LYS A 25 -24.25 -2.93 9.88
N SER A 26 -23.68 -2.11 8.99
CA SER A 26 -23.72 -0.65 9.10
C SER A 26 -25.11 -0.05 8.85
N SER A 27 -26.01 -0.72 8.12
CA SER A 27 -27.40 -0.30 7.98
C SER A 27 -28.24 -0.62 9.23
N SER A 28 -28.07 -1.79 9.85
CA SER A 28 -28.85 -2.16 11.05
C SER A 28 -28.47 -1.36 12.30
N GLN A 29 -27.20 -0.95 12.49
CA GLN A 29 -26.83 -0.12 13.64
C GLN A 29 -27.23 1.36 13.51
N LYS A 30 -27.65 1.81 12.32
CA LYS A 30 -28.10 3.18 12.08
C LYS A 30 -29.60 3.37 12.35
N GLU A 31 -30.35 2.29 12.52
CA GLU A 31 -31.81 2.32 12.68
C GLU A 31 -32.28 2.52 14.13
N GLU A 32 -31.41 2.31 15.14
CA GLU A 32 -31.78 2.46 16.56
C GLU A 32 -31.39 3.82 17.20
N ALA A 33 -30.66 4.69 16.50
CA ALA A 33 -30.12 5.93 17.10
C ALA A 33 -30.74 7.23 16.57
N ASN A 34 -31.81 7.17 15.77
CA ASN A 34 -32.41 8.34 15.11
C ASN A 34 -33.86 8.56 15.55
N THR A 35 -34.05 8.77 16.85
CA THR A 35 -35.18 9.54 17.37
C THR A 35 -34.59 10.83 17.96
N ASP A 36 -35.15 11.96 17.56
CA ASP A 36 -34.83 13.34 17.99
C ASP A 36 -33.72 14.09 17.26
N SER A 37 -34.03 14.53 16.04
CA SER A 37 -33.74 15.91 15.60
C SER A 37 -34.58 16.25 14.36
N SER A 38 -35.79 16.76 14.59
CA SER A 38 -36.62 17.37 13.56
C SER A 38 -36.03 18.73 13.13
N LYS A 39 -35.41 18.78 11.94
CA LYS A 39 -35.17 20.04 11.21
C LYS A 39 -35.44 19.82 9.72
N SER A 40 -36.57 20.39 9.26
CA SER A 40 -36.96 20.67 7.87
C SER A 40 -36.52 19.66 6.80
N ASP A 41 -37.33 18.62 6.59
CA ASP A 41 -37.27 17.81 5.37
C ASP A 41 -37.71 18.68 4.17
N GLN A 42 -36.76 19.36 3.53
CA GLN A 42 -36.91 19.70 2.12
C GLN A 42 -36.94 18.38 1.36
N SER A 43 -38.09 18.01 0.80
CA SER A 43 -38.26 16.77 0.06
C SER A 43 -37.39 16.80 -1.21
N MET A 44 -36.16 16.30 -1.11
CA MET A 44 -35.23 16.21 -2.22
C MET A 44 -35.82 15.38 -3.37
N THR A 45 -35.63 15.87 -4.59
CA THR A 45 -36.03 15.18 -5.84
C THR A 45 -35.26 13.86 -5.96
N TYR A 46 -35.83 12.84 -6.62
CA TYR A 46 -35.16 11.55 -6.83
C TYR A 46 -33.76 11.68 -7.47
N GLY A 47 -33.58 12.64 -8.41
CA GLY A 47 -32.27 12.91 -9.02
C GLY A 47 -31.25 13.49 -8.04
N GLU A 48 -31.68 14.34 -7.10
CA GLU A 48 -30.83 14.92 -6.06
C GLU A 48 -30.40 13.85 -5.05
N LYS A 49 -31.32 12.93 -4.70
CA LYS A 49 -31.01 11.77 -3.84
C LYS A 49 -29.97 10.84 -4.50
N PHE A 50 -30.13 10.57 -5.79
CA PHE A 50 -29.17 9.75 -6.54
C PHE A 50 -27.80 10.43 -6.63
N CYS A 51 -27.77 11.74 -6.92
CA CYS A 51 -26.54 12.53 -6.93
C CYS A 51 -25.84 12.50 -5.56
N ALA A 52 -26.58 12.74 -4.48
CA ALA A 52 -26.06 12.71 -3.12
C ALA A 52 -25.49 11.33 -2.73
N PHE A 53 -26.11 10.25 -3.23
CA PHE A 53 -25.62 8.88 -3.00
C PHE A 53 -24.25 8.62 -3.65
N TYR A 54 -24.07 8.98 -4.93
CA TYR A 54 -22.78 8.77 -5.63
C TYR A 54 -21.69 9.77 -5.23
N HIS A 55 -22.05 10.90 -4.62
CA HIS A 55 -21.10 11.83 -4.02
C HIS A 55 -20.62 11.39 -2.63
N ALA A 56 -21.22 10.35 -2.03
CA ALA A 56 -20.80 9.86 -0.73
C ALA A 56 -19.39 9.22 -0.83
N PRO A 57 -18.41 9.62 0.03
CA PRO A 57 -17.04 9.13 -0.03
C PRO A 57 -16.90 7.60 0.03
N LEU A 58 -17.80 6.93 0.76
CA LEU A 58 -17.83 5.47 0.85
C LEU A 58 -18.18 4.80 -0.49
N VAL A 59 -19.13 5.38 -1.24
CA VAL A 59 -19.54 4.85 -2.54
C VAL A 59 -18.43 5.07 -3.56
N ILE A 60 -17.81 6.25 -3.56
CA ILE A 60 -16.65 6.58 -4.40
C ILE A 60 -15.48 5.62 -4.13
N PHE A 61 -15.17 5.37 -2.85
CA PHE A 61 -14.15 4.40 -2.45
C PHE A 61 -14.46 2.99 -2.96
N SER A 62 -15.69 2.52 -2.74
CA SER A 62 -16.12 1.17 -3.12
C SER A 62 -16.04 0.97 -4.64
N LEU A 63 -16.56 1.92 -5.41
CA LEU A 63 -16.47 1.88 -6.88
C LEU A 63 -15.01 1.90 -7.34
N ASN A 64 -14.19 2.82 -6.84
CA ASN A 64 -12.77 2.87 -7.19
C ASN A 64 -12.04 1.57 -6.86
N SER A 65 -12.37 0.92 -5.74
CA SER A 65 -11.79 -0.36 -5.34
C SER A 65 -12.17 -1.49 -6.31
N VAL A 66 -13.46 -1.60 -6.67
CA VAL A 66 -13.93 -2.61 -7.63
C VAL A 66 -13.28 -2.41 -8.99
N PHE A 67 -13.25 -1.17 -9.48
CA PHE A 67 -12.60 -0.83 -10.75
C PHE A 67 -11.09 -1.15 -10.71
N HIS A 68 -10.38 -0.86 -9.61
CA HIS A 68 -8.97 -1.21 -9.46
C HIS A 68 -8.71 -2.73 -9.52
N VAL A 69 -9.56 -3.54 -8.91
CA VAL A 69 -9.45 -5.01 -9.02
C VAL A 69 -9.68 -5.49 -10.46
N ILE A 70 -10.64 -4.89 -11.17
CA ILE A 70 -10.86 -5.18 -12.60
C ILE A 70 -9.62 -4.79 -13.42
N PHE A 71 -9.02 -3.62 -13.16
CA PHE A 71 -7.78 -3.20 -13.80
C PHE A 71 -6.64 -4.21 -13.59
N LEU A 72 -6.44 -4.69 -12.36
CA LEU A 72 -5.41 -5.70 -12.06
C LEU A 72 -5.67 -7.03 -12.78
N ALA A 73 -6.93 -7.48 -12.82
CA ALA A 73 -7.30 -8.69 -13.54
C ALA A 73 -7.04 -8.54 -15.05
N LEU A 74 -7.39 -7.40 -15.63
CA LEU A 74 -7.11 -7.08 -17.03
C LEU A 74 -5.62 -6.98 -17.32
N PHE A 75 -4.85 -6.32 -16.45
CA PHE A 75 -3.40 -6.18 -16.62
C PHE A 75 -2.71 -7.54 -16.53
N SER A 76 -3.11 -8.37 -15.56
CA SER A 76 -2.59 -9.74 -15.43
C SER A 76 -2.95 -10.59 -16.64
N ALA A 77 -4.20 -10.54 -17.11
CA ALA A 77 -4.60 -11.26 -18.32
C ALA A 77 -3.82 -10.80 -19.56
N ALA A 78 -3.57 -9.50 -19.71
CA ALA A 78 -2.79 -8.95 -20.80
C ALA A 78 -1.30 -9.32 -20.74
N MET A 79 -0.75 -9.54 -19.53
CA MET A 79 0.63 -9.99 -19.35
C MET A 79 0.81 -11.50 -19.55
N LEU A 80 -0.21 -12.31 -19.22
CA LEU A 80 -0.16 -13.77 -19.34
C LEU A 80 -0.58 -14.30 -20.72
N ALA A 81 -1.47 -13.59 -21.42
CA ALA A 81 -1.91 -13.99 -22.76
C ALA A 81 -0.91 -13.55 -23.83
N GLU A 82 -0.73 -14.36 -24.86
CA GLU A 82 -0.04 -13.95 -26.09
C GLU A 82 -0.91 -12.92 -26.84
N VAL A 83 -0.86 -11.66 -26.40
CA VAL A 83 -1.59 -10.56 -27.04
C VAL A 83 -0.70 -9.85 -28.06
N PRO A 84 -1.14 -9.70 -29.32
CA PRO A 84 -0.39 -8.96 -30.34
C PRO A 84 -0.06 -7.52 -29.91
N CYS A 85 0.94 -6.93 -30.55
CA CYS A 85 1.50 -5.62 -30.18
C CYS A 85 0.46 -4.48 -30.15
N VAL A 86 -0.54 -4.54 -31.03
CA VAL A 86 -1.69 -3.62 -31.04
C VAL A 86 -2.94 -4.42 -30.72
N ASN A 87 -3.32 -4.43 -29.44
CA ASN A 87 -4.52 -5.12 -28.97
C ASN A 87 -5.37 -4.15 -28.14
N ILE A 88 -6.70 -4.32 -28.23
CA ILE A 88 -7.68 -3.53 -27.50
C ILE A 88 -7.40 -3.53 -25.99
N TRP A 89 -6.90 -4.64 -25.44
CA TRP A 89 -6.52 -4.74 -24.03
C TRP A 89 -5.48 -3.70 -23.61
N TRP A 90 -4.44 -3.48 -24.42
CA TRP A 90 -3.39 -2.50 -24.13
C TRP A 90 -3.86 -1.07 -24.31
N ILE A 91 -4.78 -0.83 -25.25
CA ILE A 91 -5.41 0.49 -25.42
C ILE A 91 -6.29 0.82 -24.20
N VAL A 92 -7.07 -0.15 -23.72
CA VAL A 92 -7.90 0.00 -22.51
C VAL A 92 -7.02 0.25 -21.28
N LEU A 93 -5.96 -0.54 -21.09
CA LEU A 93 -5.01 -0.36 -19.99
C LEU A 93 -4.29 0.99 -20.06
N GLY A 94 -3.81 1.39 -21.25
CA GLY A 94 -3.16 2.68 -21.45
C GLY A 94 -4.10 3.86 -21.16
N THR A 95 -5.36 3.78 -21.59
CA THR A 95 -6.39 4.78 -21.27
C THR A 95 -6.65 4.85 -19.76
N TRP A 96 -6.69 3.70 -19.09
CA TRP A 96 -6.87 3.63 -17.65
C TRP A 96 -5.70 4.26 -16.89
N VAL A 97 -4.46 3.91 -17.26
CA VAL A 97 -3.27 4.48 -16.64
C VAL A 97 -3.17 5.98 -16.91
N PHE A 98 -3.51 6.42 -18.12
CA PHE A 98 -3.62 7.85 -18.41
C PHE A 98 -4.62 8.55 -17.48
N ALA A 99 -5.79 7.96 -17.25
CA ALA A 99 -6.78 8.50 -16.32
C ALA A 99 -6.28 8.55 -14.87
N MET A 100 -5.52 7.54 -14.43
CA MET A 100 -4.84 7.56 -13.12
C MET A 100 -3.81 8.68 -13.05
N SER A 101 -2.96 8.83 -14.07
CA SER A 101 -1.95 9.88 -14.12
C SER A 101 -2.55 11.28 -14.02
N VAL A 102 -3.67 11.56 -14.71
CA VAL A 102 -4.38 12.85 -14.61
C VAL A 102 -4.86 13.09 -13.17
N GLU A 103 -5.38 12.07 -12.50
CA GLU A 103 -5.84 12.19 -11.12
C GLU A 103 -4.70 12.47 -10.14
N GLU A 104 -3.55 11.79 -10.29
CA GLU A 104 -2.37 12.06 -9.46
C GLU A 104 -1.81 13.47 -9.72
N VAL A 105 -1.76 13.92 -10.98
CA VAL A 105 -1.34 15.31 -11.33
C VAL A 105 -2.29 16.34 -10.73
N ARG A 106 -3.60 16.09 -10.72
CA ARG A 106 -4.60 16.97 -10.07
C ARG A 106 -4.35 17.06 -8.57
N GLN A 107 -4.06 15.94 -7.90
CA GLN A 107 -3.79 15.91 -6.46
C GLN A 107 -2.51 16.67 -6.12
N ILE A 108 -1.44 16.45 -6.87
CA ILE A 108 -0.17 17.21 -6.76
C ILE A 108 -0.43 18.71 -6.95
N SER A 109 -1.27 19.09 -7.92
CA SER A 109 -1.59 20.49 -8.20
C SER A 109 -2.38 21.17 -7.07
N LYS A 110 -3.23 20.43 -6.35
CA LYS A 110 -4.00 20.95 -5.21
C LYS A 110 -3.16 21.09 -3.93
N VAL A 111 -2.32 20.10 -3.66
CA VAL A 111 -1.51 20.04 -2.42
C VAL A 111 -0.19 20.83 -2.58
N GLY A 112 0.26 21.07 -3.81
CA GLY A 112 1.56 21.63 -4.13
C GLY A 112 2.65 20.55 -4.17
N ILE A 113 3.68 20.75 -5.00
CA ILE A 113 4.79 19.81 -5.24
C ILE A 113 5.75 19.66 -4.02
N GLY A 114 5.48 20.35 -2.90
CA GLY A 114 6.39 20.45 -1.75
C GLY A 114 6.60 19.15 -0.94
N GLU A 115 7.29 19.30 0.20
CA GLU A 115 7.76 18.21 1.09
C GLU A 115 6.65 17.22 1.53
N HIS A 116 5.39 17.67 1.59
CA HIS A 116 4.27 16.83 1.99
C HIS A 116 3.91 15.73 0.98
N PHE A 117 4.14 15.92 -0.33
CA PHE A 117 3.80 14.90 -1.33
C PHE A 117 4.79 13.72 -1.28
N CYS A 118 6.08 13.99 -1.16
CA CYS A 118 7.12 12.97 -1.04
C CYS A 118 7.19 12.31 0.35
N SER A 119 6.62 12.94 1.38
CA SER A 119 6.56 12.35 2.73
C SER A 119 5.57 11.18 2.82
N ASN A 120 4.55 11.10 1.95
CA ASN A 120 3.62 9.99 1.96
C ASN A 120 4.20 8.82 1.14
N LYS A 121 4.55 7.74 1.85
CA LYS A 121 5.19 6.55 1.26
C LYS A 121 4.33 5.90 0.18
N TRP A 122 3.00 5.98 0.31
CA TRP A 122 2.07 5.45 -0.68
C TRP A 122 2.12 6.23 -1.99
N ASN A 123 2.14 7.57 -1.93
CA ASN A 123 2.24 8.43 -3.11
C ASN A 123 3.53 8.15 -3.91
N PHE A 124 4.63 7.82 -3.23
CA PHE A 124 5.88 7.43 -3.89
C PHE A 124 5.74 6.10 -4.65
N ILE A 125 5.12 5.09 -4.04
CA ILE A 125 4.86 3.79 -4.69
C ILE A 125 3.95 4.00 -5.91
N ASP A 126 2.91 4.82 -5.77
CA ASP A 126 1.97 5.15 -6.82
C ASP A 126 2.64 5.86 -8.01
N LEU A 127 3.45 6.90 -7.73
CA LEU A 127 4.23 7.60 -8.75
C LEU A 127 5.21 6.65 -9.46
N THR A 128 5.90 5.80 -8.70
CA THR A 128 6.86 4.83 -9.25
C THR A 128 6.15 3.82 -10.17
N SER A 129 4.97 3.33 -9.76
CA SER A 129 4.18 2.39 -10.57
C SER A 129 3.75 2.98 -11.92
N LEU A 130 3.33 4.26 -11.91
CA LEU A 130 2.92 5.00 -13.11
C LEU A 130 4.10 5.25 -14.04
N VAL A 131 5.23 5.70 -13.51
CA VAL A 131 6.45 5.95 -14.29
C VAL A 131 6.93 4.66 -14.96
N LEU A 132 6.96 3.54 -14.23
CA LEU A 132 7.35 2.25 -14.80
C LEU A 132 6.40 1.80 -15.91
N PHE A 133 5.08 1.97 -15.74
CA PHE A 133 4.11 1.62 -16.79
C PHE A 133 4.29 2.48 -18.05
N ILE A 134 4.42 3.80 -17.88
CA ILE A 134 4.59 4.77 -18.96
C ILE A 134 5.91 4.54 -19.69
N SER A 135 6.96 4.13 -18.99
CA SER A 135 8.25 3.79 -19.62
C SER A 135 8.23 2.42 -20.31
N GLY A 136 7.56 1.42 -19.74
CA GLY A 136 7.52 0.06 -20.29
C GLY A 136 6.64 -0.08 -21.54
N THR A 137 5.56 0.70 -21.64
CA THR A 137 4.61 0.60 -22.76
C THR A 137 5.23 0.99 -24.13
N PRO A 138 5.97 2.12 -24.26
CA PRO A 138 6.69 2.46 -25.48
C PRO A 138 7.77 1.44 -25.85
N LEU A 139 8.49 0.91 -24.85
CA LEU A 139 9.55 -0.09 -25.05
C LEU A 139 9.03 -1.36 -25.73
N ARG A 140 7.75 -1.71 -25.51
CA ARG A 140 7.11 -2.85 -26.17
C ARG A 140 6.89 -2.66 -27.69
N TYR A 141 6.91 -1.42 -28.18
CA TYR A 141 6.84 -1.13 -29.62
C TYR A 141 8.23 -1.07 -30.28
N THR A 142 9.29 -1.30 -29.51
CA THR A 142 10.68 -1.35 -29.99
C THR A 142 11.21 -2.77 -29.96
N ASP A 143 12.43 -3.00 -30.48
CA ASP A 143 13.08 -4.32 -30.48
C ASP A 143 13.45 -4.85 -29.07
N TYR A 144 13.15 -4.10 -27.99
CA TYR A 144 13.45 -4.43 -26.60
C TYR A 144 12.29 -5.10 -25.84
N GLU A 145 11.60 -6.08 -26.45
CA GLU A 145 10.40 -6.72 -25.89
C GLU A 145 10.65 -7.39 -24.53
N ASN A 146 11.77 -8.11 -24.37
CA ASN A 146 12.12 -8.78 -23.10
C ASN A 146 12.29 -7.77 -21.95
N THR A 147 12.96 -6.65 -22.23
CA THR A 147 13.14 -5.57 -21.25
C THR A 147 11.81 -4.92 -20.92
N ALA A 148 10.95 -4.71 -21.92
CA ALA A 148 9.61 -4.17 -21.72
C ALA A 148 8.78 -5.08 -20.81
N GLN A 149 8.82 -6.39 -21.01
CA GLN A 149 8.11 -7.37 -20.19
C GLN A 149 8.57 -7.34 -18.73
N ILE A 150 9.87 -7.23 -18.48
CA ILE A 150 10.42 -7.12 -17.12
C ILE A 150 9.94 -5.83 -16.45
N VAL A 151 10.05 -4.68 -17.13
CA VAL A 151 9.62 -3.38 -16.61
C VAL A 151 8.12 -3.36 -16.30
N LEU A 152 7.30 -3.88 -17.21
CA LEU A 152 5.85 -3.97 -17.04
C LEU A 152 5.47 -4.97 -15.93
N ALA A 153 6.22 -6.06 -15.74
CA ALA A 153 6.01 -6.98 -14.63
C ALA A 153 6.28 -6.32 -13.26
N PHE A 154 7.35 -5.52 -13.15
CA PHE A 154 7.59 -4.72 -11.93
C PHE A 154 6.51 -3.67 -11.72
N SER A 155 6.06 -3.00 -12.79
CA SER A 155 4.92 -2.08 -12.71
C SER A 155 3.66 -2.78 -12.19
N MET A 156 3.33 -3.97 -12.72
CA MET A 156 2.20 -4.78 -12.25
C MET A 156 2.32 -5.10 -10.77
N MET A 157 3.50 -5.53 -10.30
CA MET A 157 3.75 -5.80 -8.89
C MET A 157 3.46 -4.56 -8.01
N LEU A 158 3.90 -3.37 -8.41
CA LEU A 158 3.61 -2.15 -7.65
C LEU A 158 2.11 -1.78 -7.66
N PHE A 159 1.39 -2.00 -8.76
CA PHE A 159 -0.07 -1.83 -8.78
C PHE A 159 -0.79 -2.82 -7.86
N TYR A 160 -0.26 -4.03 -7.68
CA TYR A 160 -0.74 -4.97 -6.67
C TYR A 160 -0.48 -4.45 -5.25
N LEU A 161 0.70 -3.90 -4.98
CA LEU A 161 1.01 -3.26 -3.69
C LEU A 161 0.08 -2.07 -3.40
N ARG A 162 -0.32 -1.29 -4.41
CA ARG A 162 -1.34 -0.23 -4.26
C ARG A 162 -2.68 -0.75 -3.72
N THR A 163 -3.04 -2.01 -3.96
CA THR A 163 -4.25 -2.61 -3.36
C THR A 163 -4.17 -2.66 -1.83
N LEU A 164 -2.97 -2.79 -1.26
CA LEU A 164 -2.78 -2.71 0.19
C LEU A 164 -3.12 -1.32 0.70
N HIS A 165 -2.80 -0.25 -0.06
CA HIS A 165 -3.22 1.11 0.29
C HIS A 165 -4.74 1.21 0.42
N MET A 166 -5.50 0.62 -0.52
CA MET A 166 -6.98 0.61 -0.43
C MET A 166 -7.49 -0.22 0.75
N ALA A 167 -6.78 -1.29 1.13
CA ALA A 167 -7.10 -2.06 2.32
C ALA A 167 -6.89 -1.28 3.64
N THR A 168 -6.14 -0.17 3.64
CA THR A 168 -5.96 0.68 4.83
C THR A 168 -7.27 1.30 5.33
N PHE A 169 -8.25 1.50 4.45
CA PHE A 169 -9.55 2.07 4.81
C PHE A 169 -10.49 1.08 5.50
N ASN A 170 -10.20 -0.23 5.40
CA ASN A 170 -11.01 -1.24 6.06
C ASN A 170 -10.76 -1.22 7.57
N ARG A 171 -11.84 -1.35 8.36
CA ARG A 171 -11.79 -1.35 9.82
C ARG A 171 -10.90 -2.45 10.40
N THR A 172 -10.86 -3.61 9.76
CA THR A 172 -10.10 -4.76 10.23
C THR A 172 -8.68 -4.75 9.66
N LEU A 173 -8.53 -4.48 8.36
CA LEU A 173 -7.24 -4.60 7.68
C LEU A 173 -6.34 -3.38 7.86
N GLY A 174 -6.90 -2.18 8.03
CA GLY A 174 -6.12 -0.96 8.19
C GLY A 174 -5.17 -0.98 9.37
N PRO A 175 -5.65 -1.27 10.59
CA PRO A 175 -4.77 -1.41 11.75
C PRO A 175 -3.73 -2.52 11.57
N ILE A 176 -4.08 -3.62 10.90
CA ILE A 176 -3.13 -4.73 10.62
C ILE A 176 -2.00 -4.27 9.69
N LEU A 177 -2.31 -3.51 8.64
CA LEU A 177 -1.29 -2.99 7.73
C LEU A 177 -0.37 -1.97 8.40
N VAL A 178 -0.93 -1.10 9.26
CA VAL A 178 -0.13 -0.17 10.07
C VAL A 178 0.78 -0.95 11.03
N MET A 179 0.26 -2.02 11.67
CA MET A 179 1.07 -2.90 12.51
C MET A 179 2.25 -3.50 11.74
N ILE A 180 1.99 -4.09 10.57
CA ILE A 180 3.04 -4.68 9.72
C ILE A 180 4.10 -3.64 9.37
N TRP A 181 3.69 -2.42 8.99
CA TRP A 181 4.63 -1.36 8.62
C TRP A 181 5.56 -0.97 9.77
N GLU A 182 5.00 -0.70 10.95
CA GLU A 182 5.78 -0.33 12.14
C GLU A 182 6.72 -1.46 12.56
N MET A 183 6.25 -2.72 12.50
CA MET A 183 7.06 -3.89 12.77
C MET A 183 8.24 -4.01 11.79
N MET A 184 8.04 -3.76 10.50
CA MET A 184 9.12 -3.78 9.50
C MET A 184 10.21 -2.73 9.76
N VAL A 185 9.83 -1.53 10.22
CA VAL A 185 10.80 -0.49 10.59
C VAL A 185 11.62 -0.96 11.80
N ASP A 186 10.96 -1.50 12.83
CA ASP A 186 11.63 -2.05 14.01
C ASP A 186 12.58 -3.22 13.67
N MET A 187 12.21 -4.05 12.70
CA MET A 187 13.05 -5.16 12.23
C MET A 187 14.27 -4.72 11.46
N SER A 188 14.19 -3.62 10.70
CA SER A 188 15.24 -3.26 9.74
C SER A 188 16.63 -3.20 10.41
N TYR A 189 16.70 -2.68 11.63
CA TYR A 189 17.92 -2.67 12.46
C TYR A 189 18.42 -4.08 12.79
N PHE A 190 17.50 -5.00 13.11
CA PHE A 190 17.84 -6.38 13.43
C PHE A 190 18.32 -7.16 12.19
N ILE A 191 17.64 -6.97 11.06
CA ILE A 191 18.06 -7.52 9.76
C ILE A 191 19.46 -7.01 9.41
N GLY A 192 19.78 -5.74 9.69
CA GLY A 192 21.13 -5.20 9.54
C GLY A 192 22.20 -5.99 10.32
N ILE A 193 21.90 -6.37 11.57
CA ILE A 193 22.79 -7.23 12.38
C ILE A 193 22.91 -8.63 11.77
N LEU A 194 21.80 -9.23 11.33
CA LEU A 194 21.80 -10.54 10.68
C LEU A 194 22.65 -10.54 9.41
N MET A 195 22.56 -9.49 8.59
CA MET A 195 23.35 -9.35 7.36
C MET A 195 24.86 -9.38 7.60
N VAL A 196 25.34 -8.84 8.73
CA VAL A 196 26.77 -8.92 9.12
C VAL A 196 27.21 -10.38 9.28
N PHE A 197 26.41 -11.19 9.98
CA PHE A 197 26.70 -12.61 10.17
C PHE A 197 26.59 -13.40 8.86
N VAL A 198 25.56 -13.14 8.05
CA VAL A 198 25.35 -13.78 6.73
C VAL A 198 26.55 -13.52 5.82
N THR A 199 27.00 -12.27 5.72
CA THR A 199 28.14 -11.91 4.87
C THR A 199 29.45 -12.51 5.38
N ALA A 200 29.70 -12.49 6.70
CA ALA A 200 30.91 -13.08 7.28
C ALA A 200 30.98 -14.60 7.03
N TYR A 201 29.88 -15.31 7.28
CA TYR A 201 29.77 -16.75 7.03
C TYR A 201 29.90 -17.06 5.53
N GLY A 202 29.14 -16.37 4.67
CA GLY A 202 29.14 -16.65 3.24
C GLY A 202 30.50 -16.40 2.57
N ILE A 203 31.23 -15.36 2.95
CA ILE A 203 32.60 -15.11 2.45
C ILE A 203 33.54 -16.23 2.90
N THR A 204 33.46 -16.62 4.18
CA THR A 204 34.34 -17.66 4.75
C THR A 204 34.06 -19.02 4.11
N LEU A 205 32.79 -19.39 3.94
CA LEU A 205 32.37 -20.62 3.29
C LEU A 205 32.83 -20.65 1.83
N GLN A 206 32.65 -19.56 1.08
CA GLN A 206 33.10 -19.47 -0.30
C GLN A 206 34.62 -19.60 -0.43
N ALA A 207 35.38 -19.03 0.52
CA ALA A 207 36.84 -19.12 0.54
C ALA A 207 37.35 -20.54 0.82
N ILE A 208 36.62 -21.34 1.61
CA ILE A 208 36.96 -22.72 1.96
C ILE A 208 36.58 -23.69 0.83
N ILE A 209 35.37 -23.60 0.30
CA ILE A 209 34.88 -24.56 -0.70
C ILE A 209 35.53 -24.32 -2.08
N TYR A 210 35.79 -23.06 -2.44
CA TYR A 210 36.33 -22.68 -3.74
C TYR A 210 37.55 -21.74 -3.62
N PRO A 211 38.72 -22.24 -3.21
CA PRO A 211 39.92 -21.42 -3.11
C PRO A 211 40.33 -20.86 -4.48
N GLN A 212 40.82 -19.61 -4.48
CA GLN A 212 41.36 -18.92 -5.66
C GLN A 212 40.41 -18.90 -6.87
N SER A 213 39.13 -18.60 -6.65
CA SER A 213 38.14 -18.51 -7.72
C SER A 213 38.54 -17.49 -8.81
N THR A 214 38.59 -17.93 -10.07
CA THR A 214 38.84 -17.09 -11.26
C THR A 214 37.56 -16.45 -11.82
N LEU A 215 36.43 -16.68 -11.14
CA LEU A 215 35.12 -16.15 -11.51
C LEU A 215 35.10 -14.63 -11.34
N GLY A 216 34.31 -13.95 -12.18
CA GLY A 216 34.06 -12.52 -12.02
C GLY A 216 33.37 -12.22 -10.69
N TRP A 217 33.69 -11.06 -10.10
CA TRP A 217 33.16 -10.59 -8.82
C TRP A 217 31.63 -10.67 -8.70
N SER A 218 30.90 -10.44 -9.79
CA SER A 218 29.42 -10.52 -9.81
C SER A 218 28.89 -11.92 -9.49
N ARG A 219 29.53 -12.98 -10.01
CA ARG A 219 29.13 -14.37 -9.75
C ARG A 219 29.47 -14.79 -8.33
N ILE A 220 30.63 -14.37 -7.83
CA ILE A 220 31.09 -14.68 -6.46
C ILE A 220 30.13 -14.06 -5.44
N ILE A 221 29.80 -12.78 -5.60
CA ILE A 221 28.87 -12.07 -4.70
C ILE A 221 27.50 -12.75 -4.73
N GLY A 222 26.99 -13.08 -5.92
CA GLY A 222 25.72 -13.80 -6.06
C GLY A 222 25.72 -15.16 -5.36
N ALA A 223 26.80 -15.94 -5.48
CA ALA A 223 26.93 -17.24 -4.84
C ALA A 223 26.98 -17.14 -3.30
N ILE A 224 27.74 -16.17 -2.78
CA ILE A 224 27.88 -15.91 -1.33
C ILE A 224 26.51 -15.64 -0.70
N PHE A 225 25.79 -14.65 -1.23
CA PHE A 225 24.49 -14.28 -0.67
C PHE A 225 23.44 -15.36 -0.88
N LYS A 226 23.43 -16.02 -2.04
CA LYS A 226 22.51 -17.11 -2.33
C LYS A 226 22.66 -18.24 -1.29
N ARG A 227 23.86 -18.81 -1.14
CA ARG A 227 24.07 -19.95 -0.23
C ARG A 227 23.76 -19.58 1.22
N ALA A 228 24.35 -18.49 1.71
CA ALA A 228 24.20 -18.10 3.11
C ALA A 228 22.74 -17.77 3.47
N PHE A 229 21.98 -17.13 2.56
CA PHE A 229 20.57 -16.83 2.78
C PHE A 229 19.70 -18.08 2.78
N PHE A 230 19.79 -18.93 1.75
CA PHE A 230 18.94 -20.12 1.63
C PHE A 230 19.21 -21.18 2.72
N GLN A 231 20.42 -21.23 3.27
CA GLN A 231 20.73 -22.09 4.43
C GLN A 231 20.02 -21.65 5.72
N ILE A 232 19.65 -20.37 5.89
CA ILE A 232 18.83 -19.94 7.05
C ILE A 232 17.43 -20.54 6.95
N ASP A 233 16.87 -20.58 5.74
CA ASP A 233 15.51 -21.06 5.45
C ASP A 233 15.41 -22.61 5.40
N GLY A 234 16.55 -23.31 5.45
CA GLY A 234 16.61 -24.77 5.56
C GLY A 234 17.05 -25.52 4.29
N GLU A 235 17.52 -24.82 3.26
CA GLU A 235 18.17 -25.48 2.11
C GLU A 235 19.67 -25.65 2.38
N HIS A 236 20.07 -26.86 2.76
CA HIS A 236 21.41 -27.13 3.30
C HIS A 236 22.51 -27.46 2.28
N PHE A 237 22.22 -27.53 0.97
CA PHE A 237 23.21 -27.81 -0.12
C PHE A 237 24.29 -28.87 0.22
N LEU A 238 23.95 -29.91 1.01
CA LEU A 238 24.94 -30.80 1.63
C LEU A 238 25.80 -31.55 0.60
N GLU A 239 25.24 -31.87 -0.57
CA GLU A 239 25.95 -32.53 -1.68
C GLU A 239 27.08 -31.64 -2.27
N GLU A 240 26.94 -30.31 -2.16
CA GLU A 240 27.99 -29.36 -2.57
C GLU A 240 29.03 -29.17 -1.45
N LEU A 241 28.62 -29.24 -0.18
CA LEU A 241 29.53 -29.13 0.97
C LEU A 241 30.38 -30.38 1.20
N ASP A 242 29.84 -31.57 0.92
CA ASP A 242 30.52 -32.86 1.08
C ASP A 242 31.41 -33.22 -0.14
N GLY A 243 31.32 -32.43 -1.22
CA GLY A 243 32.16 -32.61 -2.42
C GLY A 243 31.74 -33.76 -3.35
N SER A 244 30.63 -34.45 -3.07
CA SER A 244 30.12 -35.61 -3.82
C SER A 244 29.61 -35.29 -5.22
N MET A 245 29.36 -34.00 -5.52
CA MET A 245 28.88 -33.52 -6.84
C MET A 245 29.89 -33.69 -7.99
N CYS A 246 31.14 -34.04 -7.68
CA CYS A 246 32.24 -34.08 -8.65
C CYS A 246 32.82 -35.47 -8.95
N ASP A 247 32.25 -36.53 -8.39
CA ASP A 247 32.75 -37.90 -8.59
C ASP A 247 32.50 -38.43 -10.03
N ASP A 248 31.59 -37.80 -10.80
CA ASP A 248 31.15 -38.28 -12.13
C ASP A 248 31.56 -37.38 -13.33
N VAL A 249 32.31 -36.30 -13.14
CA VAL A 249 32.70 -35.41 -14.25
C VAL A 249 34.11 -35.75 -14.74
N PRO A 250 34.28 -36.34 -15.95
CA PRO A 250 35.60 -36.51 -16.52
C PRO A 250 36.20 -35.13 -16.74
N THR A 251 37.40 -34.91 -16.19
CA THR A 251 38.26 -33.74 -16.39
C THR A 251 38.39 -33.44 -17.89
N THR A 252 37.43 -32.69 -18.42
CA THR A 252 37.41 -32.21 -19.79
C THR A 252 37.31 -30.71 -19.69
N ASN A 253 38.40 -30.08 -20.13
CA ASN A 253 38.72 -28.67 -20.36
C ASN A 253 37.56 -27.68 -20.63
N ASN A 254 36.56 -27.61 -19.76
CA ASN A 254 35.56 -26.55 -19.72
C ASN A 254 35.75 -25.78 -18.42
N THR A 255 36.24 -24.55 -18.54
CA THR A 255 36.74 -23.68 -17.47
C THR A 255 35.68 -23.16 -16.48
N ASP A 256 34.47 -23.71 -16.45
CA ASP A 256 33.35 -23.21 -15.62
C ASP A 256 32.82 -24.20 -14.57
N SER A 257 33.18 -25.49 -14.62
CA SER A 257 32.77 -26.50 -13.62
C SER A 257 33.91 -26.77 -12.63
N ARG A 258 34.02 -25.88 -11.63
CA ARG A 258 34.97 -26.05 -10.51
C ARG A 258 34.35 -26.97 -9.45
N CYS A 259 35.13 -27.93 -8.98
CA CYS A 259 34.71 -28.85 -7.93
C CYS A 259 34.97 -28.29 -6.53
N PRO A 260 34.10 -28.61 -5.54
CA PRO A 260 34.37 -28.34 -4.13
C PRO A 260 35.70 -28.97 -3.71
N GLU A 261 36.48 -28.29 -2.87
CA GLU A 261 37.65 -28.93 -2.25
C GLU A 261 37.20 -29.96 -1.21
N ASN A 262 37.89 -31.11 -1.12
CA ASN A 262 37.54 -32.23 -0.24
C ASN A 262 37.86 -31.94 1.24
N THR A 263 37.16 -30.95 1.80
CA THR A 263 37.29 -30.46 3.18
C THR A 263 35.97 -30.58 3.94
N ALA A 264 35.11 -31.55 3.57
CA ALA A 264 33.71 -31.69 4.00
C ALA A 264 33.44 -31.37 5.48
N PHE A 265 34.31 -31.81 6.39
CA PHE A 265 34.13 -31.58 7.83
C PHE A 265 34.06 -30.10 8.24
N VAL A 266 34.90 -29.23 7.65
CA VAL A 266 35.00 -27.83 8.07
C VAL A 266 33.77 -27.02 7.64
N PRO A 267 33.32 -27.05 6.36
CA PRO A 267 32.08 -26.43 5.92
C PRO A 267 30.86 -26.92 6.69
N ILE A 268 30.73 -28.23 6.93
CA ILE A 268 29.59 -28.81 7.66
C ILE A 268 29.57 -28.33 9.11
N LEU A 269 30.73 -28.28 9.78
CA LEU A 269 30.82 -27.75 11.14
C LEU A 269 30.47 -26.26 11.20
N MET A 270 30.95 -25.47 10.22
CA MET A 270 30.61 -24.05 10.12
C MET A 270 29.12 -23.82 9.87
N GLU A 271 28.51 -24.62 9.01
CA GLU A 271 27.06 -24.59 8.77
C GLU A 271 26.28 -24.87 10.06
N ALA A 272 26.67 -25.89 10.83
CA ALA A 272 26.00 -26.20 12.09
C ALA A 272 26.06 -25.03 13.10
N ILE A 273 27.22 -24.39 13.24
CA ILE A 273 27.39 -23.21 14.10
C ILE A 273 26.58 -22.02 13.55
N TYR A 274 26.58 -21.84 12.24
CA TYR A 274 25.84 -20.78 11.57
C TYR A 274 24.33 -20.89 11.80
N ILE A 275 23.74 -22.07 11.60
CA ILE A 275 22.30 -22.32 11.83
C ILE A 275 21.94 -22.08 13.30
N LEU A 276 22.80 -22.50 14.23
CA LEU A 276 22.58 -22.25 15.67
C LEU A 276 22.50 -20.74 15.98
N ILE A 277 23.40 -19.93 15.41
CA ILE A 277 23.42 -18.50 15.66
C ILE A 277 22.31 -17.77 14.86
N ALA A 278 22.21 -18.01 13.56
CA ALA A 278 21.30 -17.28 12.67
C ALA A 278 19.84 -17.75 12.83
N SER A 279 19.58 -19.06 12.77
CA SER A 279 18.22 -19.59 12.78
C SER A 279 17.70 -19.87 14.19
N ILE A 280 18.52 -20.38 15.10
CA ILE A 280 18.04 -20.70 16.46
C ILE A 280 18.11 -19.48 17.38
N LEU A 281 19.18 -18.69 17.37
CA LEU A 281 19.25 -17.51 18.24
C LEU A 281 18.57 -16.30 17.59
N MET A 282 19.01 -15.88 16.41
CA MET A 282 18.60 -14.58 15.84
C MET A 282 17.13 -14.58 15.39
N LEU A 283 16.65 -15.59 14.67
CA LEU A 283 15.26 -15.65 14.23
C LEU A 283 14.28 -15.74 15.43
N ASN A 284 14.63 -16.45 16.50
CA ASN A 284 13.79 -16.49 17.71
C ASN A 284 13.72 -15.14 18.44
N LEU A 285 14.82 -14.41 18.51
CA LEU A 285 14.81 -13.04 19.05
C LEU A 285 14.00 -12.08 18.16
N LEU A 286 14.04 -12.27 16.84
CA LEU A 286 13.23 -11.50 15.89
C LEU A 286 11.72 -11.75 16.09
N ILE A 287 11.31 -13.01 16.25
CA ILE A 287 9.93 -13.38 16.57
C ILE A 287 9.49 -12.79 17.91
N ALA A 288 10.37 -12.79 18.91
CA ALA A 288 10.07 -12.20 20.22
C ALA A 288 9.85 -10.68 20.10
N LYS A 289 10.71 -9.97 19.36
CA LYS A 289 10.57 -8.52 19.10
C LYS A 289 9.28 -8.22 18.34
N PHE A 290 8.94 -9.04 17.35
CA PHE A 290 7.68 -8.93 16.63
C PHE A 290 6.47 -9.04 17.53
N SER A 291 6.46 -10.04 18.41
CA SER A 291 5.37 -10.26 19.35
C SER A 291 5.21 -9.08 20.31
N TYR A 292 6.32 -8.48 20.76
CA TYR A 292 6.30 -7.28 21.59
C TYR A 292 5.69 -6.06 20.87
N THR A 293 6.17 -5.74 19.66
CA THR A 293 5.63 -4.60 18.88
C THR A 293 4.16 -4.84 18.50
N PHE A 294 3.80 -6.08 18.13
CA PHE A 294 2.41 -6.44 17.85
C PHE A 294 1.50 -6.16 19.04
N GLN A 295 1.85 -6.63 20.25
CA GLN A 295 1.04 -6.39 21.46
C GLN A 295 0.94 -4.90 21.81
N LYS A 296 2.05 -4.15 21.67
CA LYS A 296 2.08 -2.70 21.92
C LYS A 296 1.10 -1.94 21.01
N ILE A 297 1.09 -2.25 19.72
CA ILE A 297 0.18 -1.59 18.77
C ILE A 297 -1.25 -2.11 18.95
N GLN A 298 -1.42 -3.42 19.21
CA GLN A 298 -2.72 -4.03 19.48
C GLN A 298 -3.46 -3.33 20.63
N GLY A 299 -2.74 -2.92 21.68
CA GLY A 299 -3.29 -2.14 22.79
C GLY A 299 -3.91 -0.79 22.39
N ASN A 300 -3.51 -0.21 21.26
CA ASN A 300 -3.94 1.11 20.78
C ASN A 300 -4.66 1.07 19.42
N VAL A 301 -5.17 -0.10 18.99
CA VAL A 301 -5.77 -0.30 17.66
C VAL A 301 -6.92 0.66 17.36
N HIS A 302 -7.73 1.01 18.37
CA HIS A 302 -8.85 1.93 18.15
C HIS A 302 -8.39 3.33 17.72
N GLN A 303 -7.37 3.88 18.39
CA GLN A 303 -6.82 5.19 18.05
C GLN A 303 -6.18 5.18 16.67
N VAL A 304 -5.43 4.12 16.36
CA VAL A 304 -4.81 3.92 15.03
C VAL A 304 -5.90 3.89 13.95
N TRP A 305 -6.96 3.11 14.16
CA TRP A 305 -8.06 3.03 13.21
C TRP A 305 -8.77 4.38 13.01
N CYS A 306 -9.07 5.10 14.10
CA CYS A 306 -9.70 6.42 14.02
C CYS A 306 -8.87 7.41 13.20
N SER A 307 -7.54 7.40 13.37
CA SER A 307 -6.63 8.23 12.58
C SER A 307 -6.64 7.86 11.10
N GLN A 308 -6.58 6.56 10.77
CA GLN A 308 -6.62 6.08 9.38
C GLN A 308 -7.96 6.42 8.70
N ARG A 309 -9.07 6.23 9.42
CA ARG A 309 -10.41 6.55 8.93
C ARG A 309 -10.54 8.03 8.59
N TYR A 310 -10.05 8.93 9.44
CA TYR A 310 -10.09 10.36 9.17
C TYR A 310 -9.31 10.72 7.89
N GLY A 311 -8.07 10.21 7.77
CA GLY A 311 -7.25 10.43 6.57
C GLY A 311 -7.94 9.99 5.29
N GLY A 312 -8.56 8.80 5.29
CA GLY A 312 -9.29 8.29 4.14
C GLY A 312 -10.53 9.05 3.76
N VAL A 313 -11.34 9.43 4.74
CA VAL A 313 -12.56 10.22 4.46
C VAL A 313 -12.18 11.57 3.85
N LYS A 314 -11.11 12.21 4.34
CA LYS A 314 -10.60 13.47 3.79
C LYS A 314 -10.14 13.29 2.34
N GLU A 315 -9.39 12.23 2.04
CA GLU A 315 -8.89 11.97 0.69
C GLU A 315 -10.02 11.70 -0.32
N TYR A 316 -10.98 10.83 0.02
CA TYR A 316 -12.07 10.48 -0.90
C TYR A 316 -13.14 11.57 -1.05
N HIS A 317 -13.21 12.50 -0.11
CA HIS A 317 -14.09 13.66 -0.24
C HIS A 317 -13.64 14.60 -1.39
N ASP A 318 -12.33 14.77 -1.57
CA ASP A 318 -11.79 15.68 -2.58
C ASP A 318 -11.60 15.03 -3.96
N ARG A 319 -11.83 13.71 -4.04
CA ARG A 319 -11.81 12.91 -5.26
C ARG A 319 -13.11 13.10 -6.06
N PRO A 320 -13.03 13.09 -7.40
CA PRO A 320 -14.21 13.16 -8.24
C PRO A 320 -15.10 11.90 -8.03
N PRO A 321 -16.43 12.04 -8.20
CA PRO A 321 -17.37 10.95 -7.94
C PRO A 321 -17.29 9.81 -8.96
N MET A 322 -16.71 10.06 -10.14
CA MET A 322 -16.56 9.05 -11.17
C MET A 322 -15.32 8.18 -10.96
N PRO A 323 -15.44 6.85 -11.20
CA PRO A 323 -14.29 5.96 -11.09
C PRO A 323 -13.25 6.28 -12.15
N VAL A 324 -11.99 5.95 -11.85
CA VAL A 324 -10.80 6.25 -12.66
C VAL A 324 -11.00 6.14 -14.20
N PRO A 325 -11.53 5.05 -14.80
CA PRO A 325 -11.66 4.98 -16.26
C PRO A 325 -12.64 6.02 -16.84
N LEU A 326 -13.63 6.46 -16.07
CA LEU A 326 -14.65 7.43 -16.48
C LEU A 326 -14.35 8.85 -16.01
N ASN A 327 -13.39 9.01 -15.09
CA ASN A 327 -13.00 10.29 -14.52
C ASN A 327 -12.47 11.28 -15.57
N VAL A 328 -11.90 10.78 -16.68
CA VAL A 328 -11.44 11.63 -17.79
C VAL A 328 -12.59 12.47 -18.35
N VAL A 329 -13.79 11.90 -18.48
CA VAL A 329 -14.97 12.62 -18.97
C VAL A 329 -15.39 13.71 -17.98
N TYR A 330 -15.32 13.40 -16.67
CA TYR A 330 -15.59 14.38 -15.62
C TYR A 330 -14.60 15.56 -15.67
N HIS A 331 -13.30 15.29 -15.82
CA HIS A 331 -12.27 16.32 -15.94
C HIS A 331 -12.42 17.16 -17.22
N ILE A 332 -12.76 16.53 -18.35
CA ILE A 332 -13.07 17.26 -19.59
C ILE A 332 -14.28 18.19 -19.39
N GLY A 333 -15.35 17.71 -18.75
CA GLY A 333 -16.52 18.52 -18.44
C GLY A 333 -16.20 19.72 -17.55
N GLN A 334 -15.42 19.50 -16.48
CA GLN A 334 -14.96 20.57 -15.59
C GLN A 334 -14.08 21.58 -16.34
N PHE A 335 -13.19 21.12 -17.21
CA PHE A 335 -12.34 21.98 -18.03
C PHE A 335 -13.16 22.83 -19.01
N VAL A 336 -14.18 22.26 -19.66
CA VAL A 336 -15.10 22.98 -20.54
C VAL A 336 -15.90 24.04 -19.77
N VAL A 337 -16.43 23.70 -18.58
CA VAL A 337 -17.12 24.67 -17.70
C VAL A 337 -16.17 25.79 -17.26
N TRP A 338 -14.93 25.45 -16.91
CA TRP A 338 -13.91 26.43 -16.56
C TRP A 338 -13.59 27.38 -17.72
N ILE A 339 -13.39 26.85 -18.94
CA ILE A 339 -13.16 27.66 -20.14
C ILE A 339 -14.36 28.57 -20.42
N THR A 340 -15.57 28.04 -20.42
CA THR A 340 -16.78 28.82 -20.70
C THR A 340 -17.02 29.91 -19.65
N ASN A 341 -16.72 29.64 -18.38
CA ASN A 341 -16.75 30.65 -17.32
C ASN A 341 -15.66 31.71 -17.50
N LYS A 342 -14.42 31.32 -17.83
CA LYS A 342 -13.35 32.28 -18.14
C LYS A 342 -13.67 33.16 -19.34
N ILE A 343 -14.19 32.58 -20.42
CA ILE A 343 -14.66 33.31 -21.59
C ILE A 343 -15.82 34.24 -21.21
N SER A 344 -16.78 33.78 -20.40
CA SER A 344 -17.88 34.62 -19.90
C SER A 344 -17.40 35.79 -19.04
N ILE A 345 -16.38 35.60 -18.20
CA ILE A 345 -15.76 36.67 -17.40
C ILE A 345 -15.05 37.69 -18.32
N ILE A 346 -14.28 37.20 -19.29
CA ILE A 346 -13.56 38.04 -20.26
C ILE A 346 -14.54 38.82 -21.15
N CYS A 347 -15.63 38.19 -21.60
CA CYS A 347 -16.61 38.81 -22.51
C CYS A 347 -17.66 39.68 -21.81
N LYS A 348 -17.99 39.43 -20.53
CA LYS A 348 -19.08 40.14 -19.81
C LYS A 348 -18.61 41.04 -18.68
N GLY A 349 -17.30 41.13 -18.40
CA GLY A 349 -16.75 42.03 -17.38
C GLY A 349 -17.36 41.84 -15.98
N LYS A 350 -17.84 40.63 -15.67
CA LYS A 350 -18.34 40.33 -14.32
C LYS A 350 -17.16 40.35 -13.36
N LYS A 351 -17.25 41.18 -12.30
CA LYS A 351 -16.32 41.12 -11.16
C LYS A 351 -16.26 39.69 -10.64
N ASP A 352 -15.04 39.21 -10.37
CA ASP A 352 -14.82 37.98 -9.64
C ASP A 352 -15.73 37.99 -8.41
N GLN A 353 -16.72 37.09 -8.38
CA GLN A 353 -17.30 36.72 -7.10
C GLN A 353 -16.13 36.16 -6.30
N PRO A 354 -15.86 36.67 -5.07
CA PRO A 354 -14.88 36.02 -4.21
C PRO A 354 -15.25 34.54 -4.20
N ASN A 355 -14.27 33.68 -4.48
CA ASN A 355 -14.46 32.23 -4.43
C ASN A 355 -15.20 31.95 -3.13
N THR A 356 -16.49 31.64 -3.20
CA THR A 356 -17.20 31.08 -2.07
C THR A 356 -16.42 29.79 -1.84
N GLU A 357 -15.54 29.78 -0.84
CA GLU A 357 -14.90 28.54 -0.40
C GLU A 357 -16.06 27.57 -0.24
N SER A 358 -16.09 26.57 -1.12
CA SER A 358 -17.17 25.60 -1.15
C SER A 358 -17.29 25.07 0.27
N GLU A 359 -18.42 25.34 0.94
CA GLU A 359 -18.70 24.83 2.28
C GLU A 359 -18.40 23.34 2.24
N SER A 360 -17.28 22.95 2.83
CA SER A 360 -16.87 21.57 2.87
C SER A 360 -17.29 21.06 4.24
N PRO A 361 -17.57 19.76 4.40
CA PRO A 361 -17.81 19.16 5.71
C PRO A 361 -16.66 19.42 6.71
N PHE A 362 -15.48 19.82 6.23
CA PHE A 362 -14.29 20.11 7.02
C PHE A 362 -14.07 21.59 7.33
N HIS A 363 -14.69 22.50 6.58
CA HIS A 363 -14.59 23.93 6.80
C HIS A 363 -15.98 24.56 6.66
N LYS A 364 -16.52 25.00 7.80
CA LYS A 364 -17.83 25.62 7.87
C LYS A 364 -17.73 26.99 8.51
N ASP A 365 -18.10 28.01 7.75
CA ASP A 365 -18.17 29.37 8.24
C ASP A 365 -19.48 29.59 8.97
N TYR A 366 -19.38 30.00 10.23
CA TYR A 366 -20.52 30.34 11.05
C TYR A 366 -20.71 31.86 11.11
N PRO A 367 -21.95 32.35 11.13
CA PRO A 367 -22.21 33.76 11.42
C PRO A 367 -21.62 34.15 12.79
N LYS A 368 -21.06 35.36 12.90
CA LYS A 368 -20.37 35.84 14.12
C LYS A 368 -21.18 35.67 15.42
N TYR A 369 -22.51 35.83 15.36
CA TYR A 369 -23.37 35.65 16.54
C TYR A 369 -23.37 34.19 17.03
N GLN A 370 -23.48 33.24 16.09
CA GLN A 370 -23.54 31.80 16.38
C GLN A 370 -22.18 31.30 16.87
N THR A 371 -21.09 31.80 16.30
CA THR A 371 -19.73 31.52 16.78
C THR A 371 -19.56 31.96 18.24
N SER A 372 -20.05 33.15 18.60
CA SER A 372 -19.96 33.66 19.96
C SER A 372 -20.75 32.80 20.95
N GLU A 373 -21.93 32.33 20.56
CA GLU A 373 -22.75 31.41 21.35
C GLU A 373 -22.08 30.04 21.53
N LEU A 374 -21.49 29.47 20.47
CA LEU A 374 -20.75 28.21 20.50
C LEU A 374 -19.54 28.29 21.44
N ILE A 375 -18.74 29.35 21.36
CA ILE A 375 -17.58 29.57 22.23
C ILE A 375 -18.03 29.70 23.69
N MET A 376 -19.12 30.44 23.94
CA MET A 376 -19.67 30.58 25.29
C MET A 376 -20.14 29.22 25.85
N TRP A 377 -20.83 28.43 25.02
CA TRP A 377 -21.27 27.08 25.39
C TRP A 377 -20.09 26.16 25.72
N GLU A 378 -19.04 26.16 24.88
CA GLU A 378 -17.81 25.41 25.09
C GLU A 378 -17.14 25.81 26.40
N TYR A 379 -17.03 27.12 26.65
CA TYR A 379 -16.46 27.66 27.88
C TYR A 379 -17.19 27.17 29.13
N PHE A 380 -18.53 27.21 29.15
CA PHE A 380 -19.32 26.71 30.28
C PHE A 380 -19.14 25.21 30.48
N ARG A 381 -19.11 24.42 29.40
CA ARG A 381 -18.88 22.97 29.48
C ARG A 381 -17.48 22.64 29.98
N ALA A 382 -16.45 23.33 29.49
CA ALA A 382 -15.08 23.15 29.94
C ALA A 382 -14.93 23.48 31.42
N ARG A 383 -15.55 24.59 31.88
CA ARG A 383 -15.51 24.98 33.29
C ARG A 383 -16.22 23.98 34.19
N GLU A 384 -17.36 23.47 33.78
CA GLU A 384 -18.08 22.43 34.55
C GLU A 384 -17.26 21.14 34.62
N TYR A 385 -16.66 20.72 33.50
CA TYR A 385 -15.77 19.56 33.47
C TYR A 385 -14.58 19.70 34.44
N VAL A 386 -13.90 20.86 34.43
CA VAL A 386 -12.77 21.15 35.34
C VAL A 386 -13.22 21.13 36.79
N ARG A 387 -14.39 21.72 37.09
CA ARG A 387 -14.95 21.72 38.45
C ARG A 387 -15.22 20.29 38.92
N GLN A 388 -15.81 19.46 38.06
CA GLN A 388 -16.14 18.07 38.36
C GLN A 388 -14.88 17.24 38.61
N THR A 389 -13.88 17.33 37.73
CA THR A 389 -12.59 16.66 37.92
C THR A 389 -11.89 17.09 39.21
N GLN A 390 -11.94 18.38 39.57
CA GLN A 390 -11.39 18.85 40.85
C GLN A 390 -12.11 18.26 42.06
N MET A 391 -13.43 18.08 41.99
CA MET A 391 -14.17 17.42 43.07
C MET A 391 -13.82 15.94 43.15
N ASP A 392 -13.74 15.24 42.01
CA ASP A 392 -13.39 13.82 41.97
C ASP A 392 -11.98 13.58 42.53
N VAL A 393 -11.01 14.45 42.24
CA VAL A 393 -9.67 14.40 42.83
C VAL A 393 -9.72 14.64 44.34
N LYS A 394 -10.45 15.65 44.81
CA LYS A 394 -10.60 15.91 46.26
C LYS A 394 -11.26 14.75 47.01
N HIS A 395 -12.12 14.00 46.33
CA HIS A 395 -12.79 12.82 46.87
C HIS A 395 -12.02 11.51 46.66
N SER A 396 -10.90 11.54 45.95
CA SER A 396 -10.06 10.35 45.75
C SER A 396 -9.39 9.94 47.06
N LEU A 397 -9.24 8.62 47.24
CA LEU A 397 -8.58 8.03 48.42
C LEU A 397 -7.08 8.38 48.50
N GLU A 398 -6.48 8.83 47.41
CA GLU A 398 -5.08 9.28 47.40
C GLU A 398 -4.89 10.64 48.06
N THR A 399 -5.95 11.45 48.12
CA THR A 399 -5.92 12.82 48.67
C THR A 399 -6.54 12.93 50.07
N ARG A 400 -7.09 11.81 50.58
CA ARG A 400 -7.76 11.69 51.89
C ARG A 400 -6.87 10.96 52.87
#